data_AF-A0A8C7ZNG3-F1
#
_entry.id   AF-A0A8C7ZNG3-F1
#
_cell.length_a   1.000
_cell.length_b   1.000
_cell.length_c   1.000
_cell.angle_alpha   90.00
_cell.angle_beta   90.00
_cell.angle_gamma   90.00
#
_symmetry.space_group_name_H-M   'P 1'
#
loop_
_entity.id
_entity.type
_entity.pdbx_description
1 polymer ?
#
loop_
_entity_poly.entity_id
_entity_poly.type
_entity_poly.pdbx_seq_one_letter_code
_entity_poly.pdbx_strand_id
1 'polypeptide(L)'
;LTKNVPVGDQPENIEAQVQEMILSFISNPNSLILAVSPANSDLATSDALKLAREVDPDGRRTLLVVSKLDLMDAGTDALEVLLGRVIPVRLGIIGVVNRSQHDINTQKSLEDSIKDEHVFLQRHYPSLVSRAGSRYLAKTLSKLLMHHIRDCLPELKTRVTVLIAQYQARLNSYGQPVEDHSATLLQIVTKFATDYCNTIEGTARHIQTSELCGGARICYIFHETFGRTLQSIDPLGGLTDLDILTAIRNATGPRPALFVPEVSFELLVKRQIKRLEEPSMRCVELVHEELQRIIQHCSSYSTQELLRFPKLHDSIVEVVTGLLRKRLPITNEMVHNLISIELAYINTKHPDFTDAAQVSASVNSQQVFLLFFLLLFILTLTSWILGFQADTLDGGKHWKTEKTVENKAQVPGFGSPSKTQAVNLLDTAVPISRKLSAKEQRDCEIIQRLINSYFLIVRKSIQDSVPKTVMHFLVNFVKEHLQSELVGQLYKQGLLQELLIESQETAQQRTEVAQMLEALKKANNIISEIRETHLW
;
A
#
# COMPACT_ATOMS: atom_id res chain seq x y z
N LEU A 1 -50.82 34.20 20.86
CA LEU A 1 -49.75 35.16 21.18
C LEU A 1 -50.03 36.47 20.45
N THR A 2 -50.07 37.61 21.14
CA THR A 2 -50.26 38.91 20.47
C THR A 2 -48.95 39.45 19.91
N LYS A 3 -48.93 39.67 18.58
CA LYS A 3 -48.05 40.55 17.79
C LYS A 3 -46.64 40.04 17.44
N ASN A 4 -46.52 39.69 16.16
CA ASN A 4 -45.35 39.35 15.33
C ASN A 4 -44.37 40.54 15.14
N VAL A 5 -43.98 41.22 16.23
CA VAL A 5 -43.03 42.34 16.21
C VAL A 5 -42.06 42.17 17.39
N PRO A 6 -40.74 42.13 17.17
CA PRO A 6 -39.77 42.09 18.27
C PRO A 6 -39.95 43.30 19.19
N VAL A 7 -39.96 43.06 20.49
CA VAL A 7 -40.18 44.09 21.52
C VAL A 7 -39.00 44.17 22.49
N GLY A 8 -38.57 45.39 22.78
CA GLY A 8 -37.38 45.65 23.61
C GLY A 8 -36.09 45.31 22.85
N ASP A 9 -35.16 44.66 23.54
CA ASP A 9 -33.82 44.31 23.01
C ASP A 9 -33.79 42.95 22.26
N GLN A 10 -34.95 42.46 21.81
CA GLN A 10 -35.05 41.17 21.11
C GLN A 10 -34.51 41.26 19.66
N PRO A 11 -33.82 40.22 19.16
CA PRO A 11 -33.35 40.19 17.77
C PRO A 11 -34.51 40.08 16.78
N GLU A 12 -34.34 40.61 15.57
CA GLU A 12 -35.39 40.63 14.54
C GLU A 12 -35.91 39.21 14.17
N ASN A 13 -35.07 38.18 14.32
CA ASN A 13 -35.40 36.79 14.05
C ASN A 13 -35.85 35.98 15.29
N ILE A 14 -36.33 36.64 16.36
CA ILE A 14 -36.70 35.96 17.62
C ILE A 14 -37.76 34.87 17.41
N GLU A 15 -38.72 35.06 16.50
CA GLU A 15 -39.78 34.08 16.22
C GLU A 15 -39.19 32.76 15.69
N ALA A 16 -38.30 32.84 14.70
CA ALA A 16 -37.64 31.67 14.13
C ALA A 16 -36.75 30.95 15.17
N GLN A 17 -36.01 31.70 16.00
CA GLN A 17 -35.18 31.11 17.06
C GLN A 17 -36.03 30.39 18.13
N VAL A 18 -37.18 30.95 18.51
CA VAL A 18 -38.09 30.30 19.47
C VAL A 18 -38.76 29.08 18.85
N GLN A 19 -39.18 29.13 17.58
CA GLN A 19 -39.73 27.96 16.88
C GLN A 19 -38.69 26.84 16.74
N GLU A 20 -37.46 27.14 16.31
CA GLU A 20 -36.36 26.17 16.23
C GLU A 20 -36.04 25.56 17.60
N MET A 21 -36.01 26.38 18.66
CA MET A 21 -35.84 25.90 20.03
C MET A 21 -36.95 24.92 20.44
N ILE A 22 -38.23 25.26 20.21
CA ILE A 22 -39.36 24.38 20.51
C ILE A 22 -39.24 23.08 19.70
N LEU A 23 -39.00 23.17 18.39
CA LEU A 23 -38.83 22.02 17.49
C LEU A 23 -37.73 21.07 17.95
N SER A 24 -36.60 21.58 18.48
CA SER A 24 -35.53 20.73 19.00
C SER A 24 -35.97 19.80 20.15
N PHE A 25 -36.99 20.18 20.93
CA PHE A 25 -37.58 19.33 21.97
C PHE A 25 -38.76 18.49 21.45
N ILE A 26 -39.70 19.08 20.70
CA ILE A 26 -40.93 18.37 20.28
C ILE A 26 -40.75 17.44 19.07
N SER A 27 -39.65 17.56 18.31
CA SER A 27 -39.33 16.63 17.21
C SER A 27 -38.94 15.23 17.70
N ASN A 28 -38.51 15.08 18.96
CA ASN A 28 -38.26 13.77 19.53
C ASN A 28 -39.59 13.00 19.68
N PRO A 29 -39.77 11.82 19.06
CA PRO A 29 -41.00 11.04 19.18
C PRO A 29 -41.30 10.62 20.63
N ASN A 30 -40.26 10.50 21.47
CA ASN A 30 -40.36 10.19 22.89
C ASN A 30 -40.69 11.43 23.75
N SER A 31 -41.56 12.33 23.28
CA SER A 31 -42.02 13.51 24.03
C SER A 31 -43.54 13.68 24.00
N LEU A 32 -44.09 14.10 25.13
CA LEU A 32 -45.51 14.50 25.26
C LEU A 32 -45.62 16.02 25.05
N ILE A 33 -46.46 16.43 24.11
CA ILE A 33 -46.66 17.83 23.75
C ILE A 33 -47.88 18.37 24.50
N LEU A 34 -47.66 19.34 25.40
CA LEU A 34 -48.74 20.04 26.10
C LEU A 34 -49.07 21.35 25.37
N ALA A 35 -50.03 21.29 24.44
CA ALA A 35 -50.44 22.46 23.67
C ALA A 35 -51.38 23.34 24.51
N VAL A 36 -50.86 24.43 25.08
CA VAL A 36 -51.66 25.37 25.90
C VAL A 36 -52.21 26.49 25.03
N SER A 37 -53.54 26.64 25.00
CA SER A 37 -54.23 27.72 24.27
C SER A 37 -55.19 28.47 25.20
N PRO A 38 -55.38 29.79 25.04
CA PRO A 38 -56.39 30.52 25.80
C PRO A 38 -57.77 30.46 25.12
N ALA A 39 -58.83 30.32 25.91
CA ALA A 39 -60.21 30.15 25.44
C ALA A 39 -60.82 31.40 24.80
N ASN A 40 -60.28 32.58 25.13
CA ASN A 40 -60.71 33.88 24.61
C ASN A 40 -60.09 34.22 23.23
N SER A 41 -59.49 33.25 22.55
CA SER A 41 -58.97 33.37 21.20
C SER A 41 -59.45 32.19 20.35
N ASP A 42 -59.53 32.36 19.03
CA ASP A 42 -59.91 31.26 18.14
C ASP A 42 -58.88 30.12 18.20
N LEU A 43 -59.30 29.01 18.79
CA LEU A 43 -58.51 27.80 19.00
C LEU A 43 -58.11 27.13 17.69
N ALA A 44 -58.84 27.36 16.58
CA ALA A 44 -58.45 26.86 15.26
C ALA A 44 -57.17 27.54 14.73
N THR A 45 -56.86 28.74 15.21
CA THR A 45 -55.67 29.54 14.85
C THR A 45 -54.53 29.46 15.89
N SER A 46 -54.58 28.51 16.82
CA SER A 46 -53.56 28.37 17.87
C SER A 46 -52.18 27.99 17.33
N ASP A 47 -51.18 28.84 17.62
CA ASP A 47 -49.77 28.59 17.30
C ASP A 47 -49.24 27.29 17.92
N ALA A 48 -49.67 26.97 19.14
CA ALA A 48 -49.26 25.76 19.86
C ALA A 48 -49.78 24.49 19.16
N LEU A 49 -51.02 24.53 18.64
CA LEU A 49 -51.58 23.43 17.84
C LEU A 49 -50.96 23.36 16.44
N LYS A 50 -50.61 24.50 15.84
CA LYS A 50 -49.93 24.54 14.55
C LYS A 50 -48.56 23.83 14.63
N LEU A 51 -47.72 24.23 15.59
CA LEU A 51 -46.40 23.59 15.82
C LEU A 51 -46.54 22.11 16.23
N ALA A 52 -47.54 21.76 17.05
CA ALA A 52 -47.78 20.36 17.41
C ALA A 52 -48.17 19.49 16.19
N ARG A 53 -48.99 20.01 15.26
CA ARG A 53 -49.39 19.27 14.04
C ARG A 53 -48.25 19.08 13.04
N GLU A 54 -47.26 19.97 13.03
CA GLU A 54 -46.06 19.82 12.18
C GLU A 54 -45.23 18.58 12.57
N VAL A 55 -45.21 18.20 13.85
CA VAL A 55 -44.43 17.05 14.39
C VAL A 55 -45.26 15.86 14.90
N ASP A 56 -46.59 16.02 14.99
CA ASP A 56 -47.58 15.01 15.42
C ASP A 56 -48.91 15.24 14.68
N PRO A 57 -48.98 14.99 13.35
CA PRO A 57 -50.19 15.25 12.55
C PRO A 57 -51.40 14.41 12.99
N ASP A 58 -51.14 13.23 13.56
CA ASP A 58 -52.17 12.32 14.08
C ASP A 58 -52.67 12.70 15.49
N GLY A 59 -52.01 13.62 16.18
CA GLY A 59 -52.31 14.02 17.56
C GLY A 59 -52.15 12.89 18.59
N ARG A 60 -51.23 11.95 18.38
CA ARG A 60 -51.04 10.75 19.24
C ARG A 60 -50.39 11.07 20.57
N ARG A 61 -49.51 12.07 20.61
CA ARG A 61 -48.69 12.46 21.77
C ARG A 61 -48.91 13.91 22.20
N THR A 62 -49.95 14.54 21.65
CA THR A 62 -50.36 15.92 21.94
C THR A 62 -51.60 15.93 22.85
N LEU A 63 -51.57 16.71 23.93
CA LEU A 63 -52.71 17.02 24.80
C LEU A 63 -53.01 18.53 24.70
N LEU A 64 -54.26 18.89 24.40
CA LEU A 64 -54.68 20.30 24.34
C LEU A 64 -55.21 20.75 25.70
N VAL A 65 -54.64 21.84 26.23
CA VAL A 65 -55.11 22.50 27.46
C VAL A 65 -55.70 23.85 27.11
N VAL A 66 -56.97 24.03 27.45
CA VAL A 66 -57.70 25.28 27.23
C VAL A 66 -57.74 26.06 28.55
N SER A 67 -56.95 27.12 28.62
CA SER A 67 -56.86 28.02 29.78
C SER A 67 -57.79 29.23 29.62
N LYS A 68 -58.05 29.99 30.69
CA LYS A 68 -58.81 31.25 30.66
C LYS A 68 -60.28 31.11 30.22
N LEU A 69 -60.93 30.01 30.57
CA LEU A 69 -62.36 29.77 30.28
C LEU A 69 -63.30 30.81 30.92
N ASP A 70 -62.86 31.43 32.00
CA ASP A 70 -63.51 32.51 32.74
C ASP A 70 -63.52 33.86 32.01
N LEU A 71 -62.64 34.03 31.00
CA LEU A 71 -62.49 35.28 30.22
C LEU A 71 -63.07 35.17 28.80
N MET A 72 -64.00 34.24 28.57
CA MET A 72 -64.74 34.13 27.32
C MET A 72 -65.83 35.21 27.22
N ASP A 73 -66.16 35.61 25.99
CA ASP A 73 -67.21 36.60 25.75
C ASP A 73 -68.59 36.06 26.16
N ALA A 74 -69.41 36.91 26.79
CA ALA A 74 -70.72 36.53 27.28
C ALA A 74 -71.63 36.04 26.14
N GLY A 75 -72.10 34.79 26.23
CA GLY A 75 -72.90 34.14 25.19
C GLY A 75 -72.11 33.19 24.27
N THR A 76 -70.80 33.03 24.47
CA THR A 76 -70.00 31.98 23.81
C THR A 76 -69.59 30.90 24.81
N ASP A 77 -69.52 29.64 24.36
CA ASP A 77 -69.04 28.51 25.16
C ASP A 77 -67.95 27.70 24.42
N ALA A 78 -67.10 27.02 25.18
CA ALA A 78 -66.06 26.15 24.64
C ALA A 78 -66.49 24.68 24.60
N LEU A 79 -67.79 24.38 24.79
CA LEU A 79 -68.29 23.02 25.02
C LEU A 79 -68.01 22.09 23.83
N GLU A 80 -68.24 22.55 22.60
CA GLU A 80 -67.98 21.77 21.39
C GLU A 80 -66.49 21.48 21.19
N VAL A 81 -65.63 22.42 21.60
CA VAL A 81 -64.18 22.24 21.57
C VAL A 81 -63.75 21.24 22.63
N LEU A 82 -64.19 21.39 23.89
CA LEU A 82 -63.84 20.47 24.98
C LEU A 82 -64.32 19.03 24.74
N LEU A 83 -65.41 18.85 23.96
CA LEU A 83 -65.88 17.53 23.51
C LEU A 83 -65.11 16.97 22.29
N GLY A 84 -64.15 17.70 21.73
CA GLY A 84 -63.32 17.26 20.60
C GLY A 84 -63.98 17.33 19.23
N ARG A 85 -65.12 18.04 19.09
CA ARG A 85 -65.86 18.12 17.81
C ARG A 85 -65.19 19.04 16.79
N VAL A 86 -64.55 20.12 17.27
CA VAL A 86 -63.93 21.16 16.42
C VAL A 86 -62.47 20.81 16.09
N ILE A 87 -61.73 20.27 17.07
CA ILE A 87 -60.31 19.95 16.96
C ILE A 87 -60.10 18.53 17.48
N PRO A 88 -59.92 17.51 16.61
CA PRO A 88 -59.64 16.15 17.06
C PRO A 88 -58.20 16.04 17.59
N VAL A 89 -58.05 15.65 18.86
CA VAL A 89 -56.76 15.38 19.54
C VAL A 89 -56.89 14.07 20.31
N ARG A 90 -55.99 13.09 20.11
CA ARG A 90 -56.22 11.72 20.64
C ARG A 90 -56.06 11.60 22.15
N LEU A 91 -55.24 12.45 22.79
CA LEU A 91 -55.11 12.46 24.26
C LEU A 91 -56.24 13.24 24.96
N GLY A 92 -57.15 13.86 24.19
CA GLY A 92 -58.26 14.65 24.68
C GLY A 92 -57.94 16.14 24.85
N ILE A 93 -58.89 16.86 25.45
CA ILE A 93 -58.87 18.31 25.63
C ILE A 93 -59.32 18.58 27.05
N ILE A 94 -58.55 19.37 27.80
CA ILE A 94 -58.84 19.65 29.21
C ILE A 94 -58.91 21.16 29.44
N GLY A 95 -60.05 21.61 29.93
CA GLY A 95 -60.29 22.99 30.35
C GLY A 95 -59.77 23.24 31.76
N VAL A 96 -59.06 24.36 31.98
CA VAL A 96 -58.55 24.80 33.28
C VAL A 96 -58.82 26.28 33.54
N VAL A 97 -59.11 26.62 34.81
CA VAL A 97 -59.27 28.00 35.27
C VAL A 97 -58.15 28.30 36.26
N ASN A 98 -57.33 29.29 35.93
CA ASN A 98 -56.16 29.67 36.73
C ASN A 98 -56.42 30.97 37.49
N ARG A 99 -55.55 31.30 38.44
CA ARG A 99 -55.53 32.59 39.14
C ARG A 99 -55.43 33.76 38.15
N SER A 100 -56.30 34.76 38.32
CA SER A 100 -56.21 36.02 37.59
C SER A 100 -55.03 36.89 38.09
N GLN A 101 -54.70 37.96 37.38
CA GLN A 101 -53.66 38.90 37.84
C GLN A 101 -54.00 39.53 39.19
N HIS A 102 -55.29 39.72 39.49
CA HIS A 102 -55.74 40.19 40.80
C HIS A 102 -55.48 39.13 41.88
N ASP A 103 -55.88 37.87 41.65
CA ASP A 103 -55.67 36.76 42.59
C ASP A 103 -54.20 36.50 42.91
N ILE A 104 -53.29 36.75 41.95
CA ILE A 104 -51.84 36.67 42.15
C ILE A 104 -51.36 37.83 43.05
N ASN A 105 -51.81 39.05 42.76
CA ASN A 105 -51.46 40.23 43.57
C ASN A 105 -52.00 40.13 45.01
N THR A 106 -53.14 39.46 45.22
CA THR A 106 -53.72 39.21 46.55
C THR A 106 -53.26 37.89 47.20
N GLN A 107 -52.28 37.18 46.59
CA GLN A 107 -51.71 35.92 47.10
C GLN A 107 -52.75 34.84 47.43
N LYS A 108 -53.75 34.66 46.57
CA LYS A 108 -54.78 33.62 46.73
C LYS A 108 -54.17 32.21 46.79
N SER A 109 -54.63 31.42 47.75
CA SER A 109 -54.17 30.04 47.97
C SER A 109 -54.51 29.13 46.79
N LEU A 110 -53.77 28.03 46.64
CA LEU A 110 -54.07 27.00 45.65
C LEU A 110 -55.40 26.29 45.95
N GLU A 111 -55.70 26.04 47.23
CA GLU A 111 -56.95 25.38 47.63
C GLU A 111 -58.18 26.19 47.27
N ASP A 112 -58.14 27.50 47.50
CA ASP A 112 -59.27 28.39 47.17
C ASP A 112 -59.39 28.59 45.66
N SER A 113 -58.26 28.58 44.93
CA SER A 113 -58.28 28.58 43.46
C SER A 113 -58.94 27.30 42.89
N ILE A 114 -58.67 26.13 43.48
CA ILE A 114 -59.30 24.86 43.06
C ILE A 114 -60.79 24.81 43.42
N LYS A 115 -61.20 25.36 44.57
CA LYS A 115 -62.63 25.48 44.92
C LYS A 115 -63.36 26.35 43.90
N ASP A 116 -62.81 27.51 43.56
CA ASP A 116 -63.42 28.44 42.62
C ASP A 116 -63.43 27.88 41.19
N GLU A 117 -62.38 27.17 40.75
CA GLU A 117 -62.37 26.40 39.50
C GLU A 117 -63.51 25.37 39.48
N HIS A 118 -63.70 24.62 40.56
CA HIS A 118 -64.77 23.62 40.66
C HIS A 118 -66.17 24.26 40.61
N VAL A 119 -66.40 25.36 41.33
CA VAL A 119 -67.66 26.11 41.31
C VAL A 119 -67.94 26.69 39.92
N PHE A 120 -66.92 27.25 39.25
CA PHE A 120 -67.06 27.77 37.89
C PHE A 120 -67.45 26.66 36.90
N LEU A 121 -66.70 25.55 36.90
CA LEU A 121 -66.97 24.41 36.01
C LEU A 121 -68.35 23.79 36.29
N GLN A 122 -68.78 23.72 37.56
CA GLN A 122 -70.10 23.19 37.91
C GLN A 122 -71.25 24.07 37.42
N ARG A 123 -71.06 25.40 37.38
CA ARG A 123 -72.08 26.34 36.88
C ARG A 123 -72.14 26.42 35.36
N HIS A 124 -71.00 26.42 34.68
CA HIS A 124 -70.93 26.66 33.22
C HIS A 124 -70.78 25.39 32.38
N TYR A 125 -70.21 24.32 32.93
CA TYR A 125 -69.88 23.08 32.20
C TYR A 125 -70.23 21.81 33.01
N PRO A 126 -71.48 21.65 33.52
CA PRO A 126 -71.84 20.63 34.52
C PRO A 126 -71.57 19.19 34.08
N SER A 127 -71.68 18.90 32.78
CA SER A 127 -71.40 17.59 32.18
C SER A 127 -69.91 17.23 32.08
N LEU A 128 -69.02 18.22 32.21
CA LEU A 128 -67.56 18.05 32.08
C LEU A 128 -66.80 18.21 33.40
N VAL A 129 -67.47 18.52 34.52
CA VAL A 129 -66.83 18.73 35.84
C VAL A 129 -65.94 17.58 36.29
N SER A 130 -66.29 16.34 35.93
CA SER A 130 -65.50 15.14 36.24
C SER A 130 -64.30 14.91 35.31
N ARG A 131 -64.24 15.63 34.18
CA ARG A 131 -63.25 15.50 33.09
C ARG A 131 -62.53 16.82 32.76
N ALA A 132 -62.67 17.83 33.62
CA ALA A 132 -62.06 19.15 33.48
C ALA A 132 -61.49 19.61 34.84
N GLY A 133 -60.72 20.68 34.81
CA GLY A 133 -60.07 21.26 35.97
C GLY A 133 -58.67 20.71 36.25
N SER A 134 -57.91 21.46 37.02
CA SER A 134 -56.49 21.25 37.28
C SER A 134 -56.19 19.94 38.02
N ARG A 135 -57.10 19.47 38.89
CA ARG A 135 -56.98 18.14 39.53
C ARG A 135 -57.16 16.97 38.55
N TYR A 136 -58.06 17.09 37.58
CA TYR A 136 -58.23 16.06 36.55
C TYR A 136 -57.05 16.08 35.58
N LEU A 137 -56.59 17.27 35.17
CA LEU A 137 -55.39 17.45 34.35
C LEU A 137 -54.17 16.78 35.00
N ALA A 138 -53.89 17.04 36.28
CA ALA A 138 -52.76 16.43 36.98
C ALA A 138 -52.82 14.89 36.98
N LYS A 139 -53.96 14.29 37.32
CA LYS A 139 -54.15 12.83 37.28
C LYS A 139 -53.99 12.26 35.87
N THR A 140 -54.49 12.97 34.86
CA THR A 140 -54.41 12.56 33.46
C THR A 140 -52.97 12.63 32.96
N LEU A 141 -52.24 13.71 33.25
CA LEU A 141 -50.82 13.85 32.92
C LEU A 141 -49.98 12.75 33.58
N SER A 142 -50.18 12.45 34.86
CA SER A 142 -49.45 11.34 35.51
C SER A 142 -49.73 9.99 34.83
N LYS A 143 -50.99 9.71 34.47
CA LYS A 143 -51.35 8.47 33.76
C LYS A 143 -50.75 8.41 32.36
N LEU A 144 -50.81 9.51 31.61
CA LEU A 144 -50.24 9.61 30.26
C LEU A 144 -48.72 9.50 30.27
N LEU A 145 -48.05 10.12 31.25
CA LEU A 145 -46.61 10.01 31.43
C LEU A 145 -46.20 8.56 31.74
N MET A 146 -46.90 7.87 32.64
CA MET A 146 -46.61 6.46 32.95
C MET A 146 -46.84 5.53 31.75
N HIS A 147 -47.91 5.74 30.99
CA HIS A 147 -48.19 4.99 29.76
C HIS A 147 -47.11 5.23 28.70
N HIS A 148 -46.75 6.50 28.47
CA HIS A 148 -45.72 6.90 27.51
C HIS A 148 -44.35 6.35 27.89
N ILE A 149 -43.94 6.45 29.16
CA ILE A 149 -42.71 5.82 29.66
C ILE A 149 -42.72 4.32 29.36
N ARG A 150 -43.80 3.61 29.70
CA ARG A 150 -43.91 2.15 29.47
C ARG A 150 -43.77 1.78 28.00
N ASP A 151 -44.37 2.54 27.09
CA ASP A 151 -44.34 2.24 25.65
C ASP A 151 -42.96 2.58 25.02
N CYS A 152 -42.29 3.63 25.49
CA CYS A 152 -40.94 4.02 25.03
C CYS A 152 -39.81 3.16 25.63
N LEU A 153 -40.00 2.53 26.79
CA LEU A 153 -38.95 1.77 27.49
C LEU A 153 -38.38 0.58 26.69
N PRO A 154 -39.17 -0.26 25.98
CA PRO A 154 -38.63 -1.33 25.15
C PRO A 154 -37.67 -0.84 24.06
N GLU A 155 -38.02 0.24 23.36
CA GLU A 155 -37.18 0.84 22.31
C GLU A 155 -35.93 1.51 22.89
N LEU A 156 -36.05 2.16 24.05
CA LEU A 156 -34.88 2.69 24.75
C LEU A 156 -33.93 1.56 25.18
N LYS A 157 -34.45 0.43 25.67
CA LYS A 157 -33.66 -0.74 26.07
C LYS A 157 -32.91 -1.37 24.89
N THR A 158 -33.58 -1.58 23.75
CA THR A 158 -32.91 -2.13 22.56
C THR A 158 -31.82 -1.18 22.07
N ARG A 159 -32.08 0.13 22.03
CA ARG A 159 -31.08 1.15 21.66
C ARG A 159 -29.87 1.16 22.60
N VAL A 160 -30.09 1.10 23.92
CA VAL A 160 -29.00 1.02 24.92
C VAL A 160 -28.21 -0.27 24.77
N THR A 161 -28.86 -1.40 24.51
CA THR A 161 -28.18 -2.71 24.29
C THR A 161 -27.30 -2.67 23.03
N VAL A 162 -27.79 -2.11 21.94
CA VAL A 162 -27.00 -1.91 20.71
C VAL A 162 -25.80 -0.99 20.97
N LEU A 163 -26.00 0.11 21.70
CA LEU A 163 -24.90 1.00 22.06
C LEU A 163 -23.86 0.30 22.96
N ILE A 164 -24.28 -0.51 23.94
CA ILE A 164 -23.35 -1.33 24.75
C ILE A 164 -22.50 -2.23 23.84
N ALA A 165 -23.12 -2.94 22.88
CA ALA A 165 -22.37 -3.81 21.97
C ALA A 165 -21.37 -3.03 21.09
N GLN A 166 -21.76 -1.86 20.58
CA GLN A 166 -20.87 -0.98 19.78
C GLN A 166 -19.69 -0.46 20.60
N TYR A 167 -19.93 0.07 21.80
CA TYR A 167 -18.88 0.58 22.68
C TYR A 167 -17.98 -0.55 23.21
N GLN A 168 -18.52 -1.76 23.45
CA GLN A 168 -17.74 -2.94 23.84
C GLN A 168 -16.81 -3.39 22.68
N ALA A 169 -17.29 -3.42 21.43
CA ALA A 169 -16.46 -3.72 20.27
C ALA A 169 -15.36 -2.66 20.06
N ARG A 170 -15.68 -1.38 20.23
CA ARG A 170 -14.71 -0.28 20.14
C ARG A 170 -13.68 -0.30 21.29
N LEU A 171 -14.08 -0.69 22.50
CA LEU A 171 -13.15 -0.90 23.61
C LEU A 171 -12.17 -2.04 23.28
N ASN A 172 -12.67 -3.14 22.72
CA ASN A 172 -11.84 -4.27 22.30
C ASN A 172 -10.82 -3.89 21.21
N SER A 173 -11.15 -2.97 20.27
CA SER A 173 -10.18 -2.51 19.26
C SER A 173 -8.99 -1.72 19.83
N TYR A 174 -9.18 -1.04 20.98
CA TYR A 174 -8.09 -0.37 21.71
C TYR A 174 -7.26 -1.34 22.58
N GLY A 175 -7.69 -2.59 22.70
CA GLY A 175 -7.02 -3.62 23.50
C GLY A 175 -7.23 -3.48 25.02
N GLN A 176 -6.87 -4.54 25.73
CA GLN A 176 -6.97 -4.62 27.20
C GLN A 176 -5.79 -3.91 27.87
N PRO A 177 -5.94 -3.33 29.09
CA PRO A 177 -4.81 -2.81 29.85
C PRO A 177 -3.69 -3.85 29.99
N VAL A 178 -2.43 -3.42 29.98
CA VAL A 178 -1.29 -4.35 30.13
C VAL A 178 -1.21 -4.77 31.59
N GLU A 179 -1.71 -5.97 31.90
CA GLU A 179 -1.46 -6.61 33.20
C GLU A 179 -0.03 -7.18 33.19
N ASP A 180 0.23 -8.16 32.32
CA ASP A 180 1.56 -8.78 32.15
C ASP A 180 2.37 -8.18 31.00
N HIS A 181 3.33 -7.31 31.36
CA HIS A 181 4.20 -6.61 30.42
C HIS A 181 5.09 -7.58 29.62
N SER A 182 5.58 -8.64 30.24
CA SER A 182 6.41 -9.68 29.60
C SER A 182 5.63 -10.48 28.57
N ALA A 183 4.45 -10.99 28.94
CA ALA A 183 3.60 -11.79 28.06
C ALA A 183 3.08 -10.96 26.87
N THR A 184 2.63 -9.73 27.13
CA THR A 184 2.14 -8.82 26.09
C THR A 184 3.24 -8.50 25.07
N LEU A 185 4.47 -8.19 25.53
CA LEU A 185 5.60 -7.95 24.62
C LEU A 185 5.86 -9.17 23.73
N LEU A 186 5.96 -10.37 24.31
CA LEU A 186 6.23 -11.60 23.57
C LEU A 186 5.13 -11.92 22.55
N GLN A 187 3.86 -11.69 22.91
CA GLN A 187 2.73 -11.88 22.00
C GLN A 187 2.81 -10.91 20.80
N ILE A 188 3.09 -9.62 21.04
CA ILE A 188 3.25 -8.63 19.97
C ILE A 188 4.44 -8.97 19.07
N VAL A 189 5.61 -9.26 19.65
CA VAL A 189 6.83 -9.61 18.91
C VAL A 189 6.63 -10.87 18.06
N THR A 190 6.01 -11.91 18.62
CA THR A 190 5.73 -13.16 17.91
C THR A 190 4.74 -12.93 16.77
N LYS A 191 3.67 -12.17 17.00
CA LYS A 191 2.68 -11.81 15.97
C LYS A 191 3.34 -11.01 14.84
N PHE A 192 4.14 -9.99 15.16
CA PHE A 192 4.89 -9.21 14.17
C PHE A 192 5.87 -10.08 13.36
N ALA A 193 6.67 -10.93 14.01
CA ALA A 193 7.61 -11.81 13.31
C ALA A 193 6.88 -12.80 12.39
N THR A 194 5.77 -13.37 12.85
CA THR A 194 4.92 -14.25 12.04
C THR A 194 4.35 -13.52 10.82
N ASP A 195 3.80 -12.31 11.00
CA ASP A 195 3.22 -11.53 9.90
C ASP A 195 4.28 -11.06 8.89
N TYR A 196 5.49 -10.70 9.35
CA TYR A 196 6.62 -10.36 8.49
C TYR A 196 7.05 -11.56 7.63
N CYS A 197 7.20 -12.74 8.23
CA CYS A 197 7.57 -13.96 7.52
C CYS A 197 6.46 -14.42 6.55
N ASN A 198 5.18 -14.33 6.93
CA ASN A 198 4.04 -14.63 6.06
C ASN A 198 3.95 -13.66 4.86
N THR A 199 4.36 -12.39 5.03
CA THR A 199 4.40 -11.41 3.93
C THR A 199 5.53 -11.72 2.93
N ILE A 200 6.66 -12.23 3.42
CA ILE A 200 7.74 -12.75 2.54
C ILE A 200 7.29 -14.03 1.81
N GLU A 201 6.51 -14.92 2.44
CA GLU A 201 6.01 -16.14 1.80
C GLU A 201 4.82 -15.90 0.84
N GLY A 202 4.11 -14.77 0.98
CA GLY A 202 2.85 -14.50 0.27
C GLY A 202 1.61 -15.16 0.90
N THR A 203 1.71 -15.62 2.15
CA THR A 203 0.65 -16.27 2.93
C THR A 203 -0.03 -15.33 3.94
N ALA A 204 0.26 -14.02 3.87
CA ALA A 204 -0.32 -13.01 4.75
C ALA A 204 -1.86 -12.92 4.62
N ARG A 205 -2.54 -12.66 5.75
CA ARG A 205 -4.02 -12.57 5.80
C ARG A 205 -4.59 -11.37 5.04
N HIS A 206 -3.81 -10.30 4.91
CA HIS A 206 -4.20 -9.04 4.28
C HIS A 206 -3.28 -8.75 3.10
N ILE A 207 -3.60 -9.32 1.93
CA ILE A 207 -2.84 -9.11 0.70
C ILE A 207 -3.33 -7.82 0.05
N GLN A 208 -2.44 -6.83 -0.11
CA GLN A 208 -2.71 -5.63 -0.91
C GLN A 208 -2.92 -6.01 -2.38
N THR A 209 -3.98 -5.50 -2.99
CA THR A 209 -4.29 -5.71 -4.42
C THR A 209 -3.81 -4.56 -5.32
N SER A 210 -3.26 -3.49 -4.75
CA SER A 210 -2.88 -2.26 -5.46
C SER A 210 -1.45 -2.26 -6.02
N GLU A 211 -0.50 -2.89 -5.32
CA GLU A 211 0.90 -2.92 -5.70
C GLU A 211 1.50 -4.31 -5.39
N LEU A 212 2.52 -4.71 -6.16
CA LEU A 212 3.27 -5.93 -5.91
C LEU A 212 4.27 -5.72 -4.77
N CYS A 213 4.04 -6.38 -3.64
CA CYS A 213 4.88 -6.30 -2.43
C CYS A 213 5.33 -7.70 -1.94
N GLY A 214 6.30 -7.72 -1.03
CA GLY A 214 6.72 -8.94 -0.34
C GLY A 214 7.40 -9.96 -1.25
N GLY A 215 7.13 -11.26 -1.02
CA GLY A 215 7.79 -12.34 -1.77
C GLY A 215 7.63 -12.26 -3.29
N ALA A 216 6.44 -11.87 -3.77
CA ALA A 216 6.18 -11.76 -5.19
C ALA A 216 6.99 -10.62 -5.83
N ARG A 217 7.23 -9.52 -5.10
CA ARG A 217 8.09 -8.43 -5.55
C ARG A 217 9.57 -8.82 -5.57
N ILE A 218 10.03 -9.62 -4.60
CA ILE A 218 11.38 -10.21 -4.62
C ILE A 218 11.57 -11.11 -5.86
N CYS A 219 10.57 -11.95 -6.19
CA CYS A 219 10.61 -12.77 -7.41
C CYS A 219 10.68 -11.92 -8.70
N TYR A 220 9.91 -10.82 -8.76
CA TYR A 220 9.99 -9.85 -9.84
C TYR A 220 11.38 -9.19 -9.96
N ILE A 221 12.02 -8.85 -8.84
CA ILE A 221 13.38 -8.31 -8.85
C ILE A 221 14.36 -9.32 -9.45
N PHE A 222 14.32 -10.60 -9.04
CA PHE A 222 15.24 -11.62 -9.56
C PHE A 222 15.07 -11.91 -11.05
N HIS A 223 13.84 -12.02 -11.55
CA HIS A 223 13.59 -12.45 -12.94
C HIS A 223 13.42 -11.27 -13.90
N GLU A 224 12.48 -10.37 -13.60
CA GLU A 224 12.06 -9.28 -14.50
C GLU A 224 12.99 -8.07 -14.44
N THR A 225 13.65 -7.82 -13.31
CA THR A 225 14.61 -6.70 -13.19
C THR A 225 16.04 -7.18 -13.45
N PHE A 226 16.57 -8.07 -12.60
CA PHE A 226 17.94 -8.55 -12.68
C PHE A 226 18.19 -9.42 -13.92
N GLY A 227 17.34 -10.42 -14.17
CA GLY A 227 17.43 -11.26 -15.37
C GLY A 227 17.42 -10.45 -16.68
N ARG A 228 16.50 -9.49 -16.83
CA ARG A 228 16.49 -8.58 -18.00
C ARG A 228 17.73 -7.67 -18.07
N THR A 229 18.19 -7.15 -16.93
CA THR A 229 19.39 -6.31 -16.89
C THR A 229 20.62 -7.08 -17.34
N LEU A 230 20.80 -8.32 -16.88
CA LEU A 230 21.88 -9.18 -17.38
C LEU A 230 21.74 -9.47 -18.88
N GLN A 231 20.52 -9.78 -19.36
CA GLN A 231 20.29 -10.03 -20.79
C GLN A 231 20.62 -8.82 -21.67
N SER A 232 20.42 -7.60 -21.16
CA SER A 232 20.76 -6.35 -21.87
C SER A 232 22.27 -6.08 -21.99
N ILE A 233 23.11 -6.77 -21.21
CA ILE A 233 24.57 -6.68 -21.33
C ILE A 233 25.01 -7.49 -22.55
N ASP A 234 25.40 -6.77 -23.60
CA ASP A 234 26.00 -7.32 -24.81
C ASP A 234 27.32 -8.06 -24.47
N PRO A 235 27.44 -9.37 -24.82
CA PRO A 235 28.67 -10.15 -24.69
C PRO A 235 29.90 -9.54 -25.37
N LEU A 236 29.70 -8.79 -26.45
CA LEU A 236 30.77 -8.11 -27.21
C LEU A 236 30.82 -6.59 -26.93
N GLY A 237 30.01 -6.12 -25.98
CA GLY A 237 29.89 -4.70 -25.65
C GLY A 237 31.22 -4.09 -25.23
N GLY A 238 31.68 -3.09 -25.99
CA GLY A 238 32.97 -2.41 -25.75
C GLY A 238 34.20 -3.20 -26.22
N LEU A 239 34.04 -4.19 -27.10
CA LEU A 239 35.13 -4.87 -27.80
C LEU A 239 35.05 -4.56 -29.30
N THR A 240 35.90 -3.67 -29.79
CA THR A 240 36.07 -3.49 -31.25
C THR A 240 37.03 -4.53 -31.81
N ASP A 241 36.96 -4.80 -33.11
CA ASP A 241 37.92 -5.68 -33.80
C ASP A 241 39.37 -5.22 -33.58
N LEU A 242 39.60 -3.89 -33.49
CA LEU A 242 40.90 -3.31 -33.21
C LEU A 242 41.40 -3.62 -31.79
N ASP A 243 40.52 -3.60 -30.79
CA ASP A 243 40.85 -3.97 -29.41
C ASP A 243 41.23 -5.45 -29.31
N ILE A 244 40.46 -6.31 -29.98
CA ILE A 244 40.70 -7.75 -30.03
C ILE A 244 42.04 -8.05 -30.70
N LEU A 245 42.34 -7.43 -31.85
CA LEU A 245 43.66 -7.56 -32.50
C LEU A 245 44.81 -7.07 -31.64
N THR A 246 44.59 -5.96 -30.94
CA THR A 246 45.61 -5.39 -30.06
C THR A 246 45.85 -6.35 -28.89
N ALA A 247 44.81 -6.98 -28.34
CA ALA A 247 44.95 -8.05 -27.35
C ALA A 247 45.67 -9.29 -27.93
N ILE A 248 45.35 -9.75 -29.14
CA ILE A 248 46.04 -10.87 -29.82
C ILE A 248 47.52 -10.56 -30.01
N ARG A 249 47.86 -9.39 -30.55
CA ARG A 249 49.25 -8.95 -30.79
C ARG A 249 50.02 -8.78 -29.48
N ASN A 250 49.41 -8.19 -28.46
CA ASN A 250 50.04 -8.01 -27.15
C ASN A 250 50.27 -9.36 -26.44
N ALA A 251 49.32 -10.30 -26.53
CA ALA A 251 49.48 -11.66 -25.98
C ALA A 251 50.51 -12.50 -26.75
N THR A 252 50.65 -12.26 -28.05
CA THR A 252 51.70 -12.87 -28.91
C THR A 252 53.09 -12.36 -28.56
N GLY A 253 53.20 -11.08 -28.17
CA GLY A 253 54.45 -10.45 -27.75
C GLY A 253 55.44 -10.23 -28.92
N PRO A 254 56.76 -10.38 -28.71
CA PRO A 254 57.78 -10.00 -29.70
C PRO A 254 58.01 -11.04 -30.81
N ARG A 255 57.33 -12.20 -30.79
CA ARG A 255 57.54 -13.29 -31.76
C ARG A 255 56.38 -13.37 -32.76
N PRO A 256 56.57 -13.83 -33.99
CA PRO A 256 55.45 -14.11 -34.89
C PRO A 256 54.65 -15.34 -34.40
N ALA A 257 53.31 -15.25 -34.41
CA ALA A 257 52.43 -16.36 -34.05
C ALA A 257 51.94 -17.16 -35.27
N LEU A 258 51.96 -18.49 -35.12
CA LEU A 258 51.29 -19.41 -36.03
C LEU A 258 49.79 -19.51 -35.71
N PHE A 259 49.44 -19.62 -34.42
CA PHE A 259 48.08 -19.75 -33.88
C PHE A 259 47.69 -18.57 -33.00
N VAL A 260 46.40 -18.32 -32.83
CA VAL A 260 45.87 -17.29 -31.93
C VAL A 260 46.15 -17.67 -30.46
N PRO A 261 46.77 -16.79 -29.64
CA PRO A 261 47.06 -17.12 -28.24
C PRO A 261 45.81 -17.16 -27.36
N GLU A 262 45.62 -18.24 -26.61
CA GLU A 262 44.49 -18.43 -25.69
C GLU A 262 44.36 -17.29 -24.66
N VAL A 263 45.48 -16.75 -24.19
CA VAL A 263 45.57 -15.62 -23.24
C VAL A 263 44.78 -14.38 -23.71
N SER A 264 44.69 -14.15 -25.03
CA SER A 264 43.91 -13.03 -25.57
C SER A 264 42.41 -13.23 -25.40
N PHE A 265 41.89 -14.45 -25.54
CA PHE A 265 40.51 -14.79 -25.20
C PHE A 265 40.28 -14.68 -23.70
N GLU A 266 41.18 -15.23 -22.87
CA GLU A 266 41.04 -15.20 -21.40
C GLU A 266 40.95 -13.79 -20.83
N LEU A 267 41.84 -12.88 -21.28
CA LEU A 267 41.87 -11.50 -20.79
C LEU A 267 40.58 -10.74 -21.14
N LEU A 268 40.09 -10.93 -22.36
CA LEU A 268 38.91 -10.23 -22.86
C LEU A 268 37.62 -10.77 -22.24
N VAL A 269 37.49 -12.09 -22.07
CA VAL A 269 36.29 -12.67 -21.42
C VAL A 269 36.23 -12.30 -19.93
N LYS A 270 37.37 -12.26 -19.22
CA LYS A 270 37.43 -11.75 -17.83
C LYS A 270 36.97 -10.30 -17.72
N ARG A 271 37.36 -9.44 -18.68
CA ARG A 271 36.87 -8.04 -18.75
C ARG A 271 35.35 -7.97 -18.92
N GLN A 272 34.76 -8.89 -19.68
CA GLN A 272 33.30 -8.95 -19.85
C GLN A 272 32.59 -9.50 -18.61
N ILE A 273 33.08 -10.60 -18.01
CA ILE A 273 32.51 -11.19 -16.79
C ILE A 273 32.49 -10.17 -15.64
N LYS A 274 33.56 -9.36 -15.49
CA LYS A 274 33.61 -8.32 -14.44
C LYS A 274 32.48 -7.27 -14.55
N ARG A 275 31.91 -7.03 -15.74
CA ARG A 275 30.75 -6.13 -15.91
C ARG A 275 29.46 -6.67 -15.29
N LEU A 276 29.40 -7.96 -14.96
CA LEU A 276 28.26 -8.60 -14.29
C LEU A 276 28.21 -8.25 -12.79
N GLU A 277 29.28 -7.65 -12.23
CA GLU A 277 29.37 -7.32 -10.81
C GLU A 277 28.38 -6.23 -10.36
N GLU A 278 28.43 -5.06 -11.01
CA GLU A 278 27.55 -3.94 -10.71
C GLU A 278 26.04 -4.30 -10.71
N PRO A 279 25.46 -4.97 -11.73
CA PRO A 279 24.04 -5.34 -11.71
C PRO A 279 23.71 -6.42 -10.66
N SER A 280 24.65 -7.31 -10.33
CA SER A 280 24.47 -8.29 -9.25
C SER A 280 24.42 -7.62 -7.88
N MET A 281 25.31 -6.67 -7.62
CA MET A 281 25.30 -5.86 -6.39
C MET A 281 24.01 -5.03 -6.29
N ARG A 282 23.57 -4.41 -7.40
CA ARG A 282 22.30 -3.66 -7.43
C ARG A 282 21.08 -4.55 -7.17
N CYS A 283 21.11 -5.82 -7.56
CA CYS A 283 20.05 -6.77 -7.21
C CYS A 283 19.96 -7.01 -5.68
N VAL A 284 21.10 -7.13 -4.99
CA VAL A 284 21.12 -7.26 -3.52
C VAL A 284 20.52 -6.02 -2.85
N GLU A 285 20.89 -4.82 -3.30
CA GLU A 285 20.35 -3.55 -2.81
C GLU A 285 18.83 -3.47 -2.99
N LEU A 286 18.30 -3.80 -4.18
CA LEU A 286 16.86 -3.77 -4.45
C LEU A 286 16.07 -4.75 -3.57
N VAL A 287 16.62 -5.92 -3.27
CA VAL A 287 15.99 -6.88 -2.33
C VAL A 287 16.07 -6.37 -0.88
N HIS A 288 17.17 -5.73 -0.49
CA HIS A 288 17.28 -5.08 0.82
C HIS A 288 16.24 -3.94 0.99
N GLU A 289 16.06 -3.10 -0.02
CA GLU A 289 15.01 -2.06 -0.05
C GLU A 289 13.60 -2.66 0.04
N GLU A 290 13.34 -3.81 -0.61
CA GLU A 290 12.05 -4.50 -0.52
C GLU A 290 11.79 -5.05 0.89
N LEU A 291 12.78 -5.73 1.50
CA LEU A 291 12.66 -6.23 2.88
C LEU A 291 12.39 -5.09 3.88
N GLN A 292 12.97 -3.90 3.67
CA GLN A 292 12.64 -2.71 4.46
C GLN A 292 11.21 -2.21 4.23
N ARG A 293 10.70 -2.24 2.99
CA ARG A 293 9.30 -1.88 2.69
C ARG A 293 8.29 -2.85 3.34
N ILE A 294 8.63 -4.13 3.48
CA ILE A 294 7.78 -5.11 4.20
C ILE A 294 7.54 -4.69 5.65
N ILE A 295 8.53 -4.08 6.33
CA ILE A 295 8.37 -3.58 7.70
C ILE A 295 7.20 -2.57 7.76
N GLN A 296 7.18 -1.58 6.86
CA GLN A 296 6.14 -0.55 6.78
C GLN A 296 4.76 -1.15 6.48
N HIS A 297 4.72 -2.18 5.64
CA HIS A 297 3.49 -2.92 5.34
C HIS A 297 2.95 -3.64 6.59
N CYS A 298 3.79 -4.40 7.30
CA CYS A 298 3.39 -5.08 8.55
C CYS A 298 2.95 -4.09 9.65
N SER A 299 3.62 -2.93 9.76
CA SER A 299 3.23 -1.84 10.67
C SER A 299 1.88 -1.19 10.32
N SER A 300 1.44 -1.23 9.06
CA SER A 300 0.21 -0.56 8.62
C SER A 300 -1.07 -1.36 8.84
N TYR A 301 -1.01 -2.70 8.72
CA TYR A 301 -2.21 -3.56 8.74
C TYR A 301 -2.39 -4.36 10.01
N SER A 302 -1.33 -4.96 10.54
CA SER A 302 -1.47 -5.93 11.62
C SER A 302 -1.71 -5.30 13.00
N THR A 303 -1.56 -3.98 13.12
CA THR A 303 -1.15 -3.40 14.40
C THR A 303 -1.78 -2.06 14.80
N GLN A 304 -3.11 -2.07 14.94
CA GLN A 304 -3.75 -1.24 15.98
C GLN A 304 -3.08 -1.46 17.37
N GLU A 305 -2.55 -2.67 17.61
CA GLU A 305 -1.78 -3.03 18.81
C GLU A 305 -0.35 -2.41 18.88
N LEU A 306 0.39 -2.21 17.76
CA LEU A 306 1.67 -1.47 17.81
C LEU A 306 1.45 0.04 17.82
N LEU A 307 0.40 0.55 17.16
CA LEU A 307 0.02 1.97 17.26
C LEU A 307 -0.34 2.38 18.69
N ARG A 308 -0.81 1.44 19.51
CA ARG A 308 -0.99 1.64 20.95
C ARG A 308 0.34 1.89 21.66
N PHE A 309 1.45 1.30 21.22
CA PHE A 309 2.79 1.40 21.83
C PHE A 309 3.84 1.99 20.86
N PRO A 310 3.83 3.31 20.59
CA PRO A 310 4.73 3.93 19.61
C PRO A 310 6.23 3.64 19.86
N LYS A 311 6.67 3.64 21.12
CA LYS A 311 8.06 3.35 21.48
C LYS A 311 8.48 1.91 21.14
N LEU A 312 7.59 0.94 21.37
CA LEU A 312 7.81 -0.45 20.98
C LEU A 312 7.86 -0.59 19.46
N HIS A 313 6.94 0.05 18.73
CA HIS A 313 6.94 0.07 17.27
C HIS A 313 8.30 0.53 16.73
N ASP A 314 8.78 1.69 17.17
CA ASP A 314 10.03 2.27 16.67
C ASP A 314 11.23 1.38 17.00
N SER A 315 11.24 0.77 18.20
CA SER A 315 12.29 -0.18 18.62
C SER A 315 12.28 -1.48 17.79
N ILE A 316 11.11 -2.01 17.42
CA ILE A 316 11.00 -3.16 16.50
C ILE A 316 11.58 -2.78 15.15
N VAL A 317 11.14 -1.65 14.56
CA VAL A 317 11.61 -1.18 13.25
C VAL A 317 13.13 -0.98 13.25
N GLU A 318 13.69 -0.42 14.32
CA GLU A 318 15.13 -0.23 14.48
C GLU A 318 15.88 -1.57 14.52
N VAL A 319 15.41 -2.55 15.30
CA VAL A 319 16.05 -3.88 15.40
C VAL A 319 16.01 -4.61 14.05
N VAL A 320 14.86 -4.65 13.37
CA VAL A 320 14.75 -5.32 12.05
C VAL A 320 15.64 -4.63 11.01
N THR A 321 15.61 -3.29 10.97
CA THR A 321 16.46 -2.52 10.05
C THR A 321 17.95 -2.72 10.36
N GLY A 322 18.32 -2.78 11.64
CA GLY A 322 19.67 -3.10 12.09
C GLY A 322 20.12 -4.50 11.67
N LEU A 323 19.25 -5.51 11.78
CA LEU A 323 19.51 -6.88 11.31
C LEU A 323 19.73 -6.90 9.79
N LEU A 324 18.87 -6.26 9.02
CA LEU A 324 19.02 -6.15 7.56
C LEU A 324 20.34 -5.46 7.17
N ARG A 325 20.72 -4.36 7.85
CA ARG A 325 22.00 -3.66 7.61
C ARG A 325 23.22 -4.50 7.97
N LYS A 326 23.17 -5.33 9.02
CA LYS A 326 24.26 -6.26 9.38
C LYS A 326 24.47 -7.36 8.34
N ARG A 327 23.39 -7.81 7.66
CA ARG A 327 23.46 -8.90 6.68
C ARG A 327 23.81 -8.44 5.27
N LEU A 328 23.45 -7.21 4.88
CA LEU A 328 23.77 -6.62 3.58
C LEU A 328 25.26 -6.76 3.17
N PRO A 329 26.28 -6.36 3.97
CA PRO A 329 27.68 -6.47 3.55
C PRO A 329 28.14 -7.93 3.38
N ILE A 330 27.61 -8.87 4.16
CA ILE A 330 27.95 -10.30 4.06
C ILE A 330 27.41 -10.89 2.75
N THR A 331 26.17 -10.54 2.37
CA THR A 331 25.61 -10.95 1.07
C THR A 331 26.37 -10.31 -0.09
N ASN A 332 26.73 -9.04 0.02
CA ASN A 332 27.55 -8.31 -0.95
C ASN A 332 28.94 -8.96 -1.17
N GLU A 333 29.63 -9.32 -0.09
CA GLU A 333 30.92 -10.01 -0.15
C GLU A 333 30.78 -11.38 -0.83
N MET A 334 29.74 -12.16 -0.52
CA MET A 334 29.51 -13.44 -1.18
C MET A 334 29.19 -13.29 -2.67
N VAL A 335 28.42 -12.28 -3.07
CA VAL A 335 28.16 -11.97 -4.49
C VAL A 335 29.45 -11.56 -5.22
N HIS A 336 30.28 -10.70 -4.61
CA HIS A 336 31.61 -10.38 -5.12
C HIS A 336 32.51 -11.62 -5.28
N ASN A 337 32.47 -12.54 -4.31
CA ASN A 337 33.21 -13.79 -4.35
C ASN A 337 32.75 -14.71 -5.49
N LEU A 338 31.44 -14.83 -5.74
CA LEU A 338 30.92 -15.61 -6.88
C LEU A 338 31.51 -15.15 -8.22
N ILE A 339 31.58 -13.83 -8.44
CA ILE A 339 32.13 -13.28 -9.68
C ILE A 339 33.66 -13.43 -9.70
N SER A 340 34.33 -13.27 -8.56
CA SER A 340 35.77 -13.53 -8.44
C SER A 340 36.13 -15.00 -8.72
N ILE A 341 35.26 -15.95 -8.39
CA ILE A 341 35.42 -17.38 -8.75
C ILE A 341 35.34 -17.57 -10.27
N GLU A 342 34.34 -16.98 -10.95
CA GLU A 342 34.22 -17.02 -12.42
C GLU A 342 35.40 -16.32 -13.13
N LEU A 343 36.04 -15.34 -12.48
CA LEU A 343 37.26 -14.68 -12.97
C LEU A 343 38.56 -15.46 -12.68
N ALA A 344 38.55 -16.38 -11.71
CA ALA A 344 39.74 -17.14 -11.32
C ALA A 344 40.10 -18.21 -12.36
N TYR A 345 39.12 -18.96 -12.86
CA TYR A 345 39.34 -20.09 -13.76
C TYR A 345 38.33 -20.14 -14.92
N ILE A 346 38.85 -20.27 -16.14
CA ILE A 346 38.04 -20.38 -17.36
C ILE A 346 37.97 -21.86 -17.78
N ASN A 347 36.79 -22.47 -17.68
CA ASN A 347 36.63 -23.88 -17.99
C ASN A 347 36.31 -24.09 -19.49
N THR A 348 37.35 -24.18 -20.33
CA THR A 348 37.22 -24.48 -21.77
C THR A 348 36.70 -25.90 -22.07
N LYS A 349 36.52 -26.76 -21.06
CA LYS A 349 35.89 -28.09 -21.17
C LYS A 349 34.43 -28.10 -20.70
N HIS A 350 33.80 -26.94 -20.51
CA HIS A 350 32.38 -26.87 -20.16
C HIS A 350 31.52 -27.53 -21.25
N PRO A 351 30.54 -28.40 -20.91
CA PRO A 351 29.74 -29.12 -21.90
C PRO A 351 29.06 -28.21 -22.94
N ASP A 352 28.49 -27.10 -22.50
CA ASP A 352 27.82 -26.14 -23.41
C ASP A 352 28.80 -25.28 -24.23
N PHE A 353 30.12 -25.35 -23.97
CA PHE A 353 31.14 -24.57 -24.69
C PHE A 353 31.74 -25.33 -25.88
N THR A 354 31.71 -26.67 -25.85
CA THR A 354 32.37 -27.51 -26.87
C THR A 354 31.76 -27.35 -28.27
N ASP A 355 30.45 -27.08 -28.36
CA ASP A 355 29.77 -26.86 -29.64
C ASP A 355 30.29 -25.61 -30.38
N ALA A 356 30.62 -24.54 -29.64
CA ALA A 356 31.20 -23.33 -30.22
C ALA A 356 32.67 -23.51 -30.66
N ALA A 357 33.43 -24.31 -29.91
CA ALA A 357 34.80 -24.66 -30.26
C ALA A 357 34.88 -25.56 -31.51
N GLN A 358 33.98 -26.55 -31.64
CA GLN A 358 33.92 -27.42 -32.82
C GLN A 358 33.52 -26.67 -34.10
N VAL A 359 32.57 -25.74 -34.02
CA VAL A 359 32.18 -24.88 -35.16
C VAL A 359 33.31 -23.92 -35.57
N SER A 360 34.22 -23.58 -34.65
CA SER A 360 35.42 -22.79 -34.96
C SER A 360 36.52 -23.66 -35.59
N ALA A 361 36.64 -24.92 -35.18
CA ALA A 361 37.63 -25.86 -35.72
C ALA A 361 37.33 -26.31 -37.16
N SER A 362 36.04 -26.49 -37.52
CA SER A 362 35.65 -26.92 -38.87
C SER A 362 36.03 -25.93 -39.98
N VAL A 363 36.18 -24.64 -39.66
CA VAL A 363 36.65 -23.60 -40.60
C VAL A 363 38.14 -23.76 -40.95
N ASN A 364 38.96 -24.30 -40.04
CA ASN A 364 40.38 -24.57 -40.31
C ASN A 364 40.58 -25.81 -41.20
N SER A 365 39.73 -26.83 -41.07
CA SER A 365 39.91 -28.11 -41.75
C SER A 365 39.77 -28.02 -43.28
N GLN A 366 38.91 -27.15 -43.82
CA GLN A 366 38.68 -27.03 -45.27
C GLN A 366 39.91 -26.48 -46.03
N GLN A 367 40.72 -25.60 -45.44
CA GLN A 367 41.93 -25.09 -46.10
C GLN A 367 43.09 -26.08 -46.10
N VAL A 368 43.28 -26.82 -45.00
CA VAL A 368 44.35 -27.85 -44.93
C VAL A 368 44.03 -29.02 -45.87
N PHE A 369 42.77 -29.42 -45.99
CA PHE A 369 42.36 -30.48 -46.92
C PHE A 369 42.62 -30.10 -48.39
N LEU A 370 42.30 -28.87 -48.80
CA LEU A 370 42.60 -28.38 -50.16
C LEU A 370 44.12 -28.31 -50.44
N LEU A 371 44.92 -27.85 -49.49
CA LEU A 371 46.39 -27.83 -49.62
C LEU A 371 46.97 -29.25 -49.70
N PHE A 372 46.44 -30.19 -48.91
CA PHE A 372 46.88 -31.58 -48.95
C PHE A 372 46.54 -32.24 -50.30
N PHE A 373 45.32 -32.03 -50.82
CA PHE A 373 44.93 -32.52 -52.14
C PHE A 373 45.71 -31.86 -53.28
N LEU A 374 46.01 -30.56 -53.20
CA LEU A 374 46.85 -29.88 -54.19
C LEU A 374 48.29 -30.43 -54.17
N LEU A 375 48.86 -30.69 -52.98
CA LEU A 375 50.19 -31.26 -52.83
C LEU A 375 50.25 -32.70 -53.35
N LEU A 376 49.24 -33.52 -53.03
CA LEU A 376 49.11 -34.89 -53.54
C LEU A 376 48.99 -34.88 -55.07
N PHE A 377 48.17 -33.99 -55.63
CA PHE A 377 47.98 -33.84 -57.07
C PHE A 377 49.29 -33.47 -57.78
N ILE A 378 50.06 -32.50 -57.23
CA ILE A 378 51.36 -32.11 -57.78
C ILE A 378 52.36 -33.28 -57.71
N LEU A 379 52.43 -34.01 -56.59
CA LEU A 379 53.31 -35.17 -56.43
C LEU A 379 52.97 -36.30 -57.42
N THR A 380 51.68 -36.60 -57.63
CA THR A 380 51.24 -37.57 -58.64
C THR A 380 51.56 -37.12 -60.08
N LEU A 381 51.43 -35.82 -60.38
CA LEU A 381 51.76 -35.27 -61.70
C LEU A 381 53.26 -35.35 -61.99
N THR A 382 54.11 -35.08 -60.99
CA THR A 382 55.57 -35.17 -61.15
C THR A 382 56.08 -36.60 -61.33
N SER A 383 55.35 -37.60 -60.81
CA SER A 383 55.68 -39.02 -61.02
C SER A 383 55.25 -39.51 -62.41
N TRP A 384 54.17 -38.97 -62.96
CA TRP A 384 53.66 -39.33 -64.29
C TRP A 384 54.45 -38.69 -65.45
N ILE A 385 55.09 -37.53 -65.23
CA ILE A 385 55.83 -36.78 -66.27
C ILE A 385 57.26 -37.29 -66.52
N LEU A 386 57.85 -38.10 -65.64
CA LEU A 386 59.23 -38.60 -65.76
C LEU A 386 59.38 -39.97 -66.44
N GLY A 387 58.29 -40.54 -66.97
CA GLY A 387 58.32 -41.90 -67.50
C GLY A 387 57.44 -42.13 -68.72
N PHE A 388 57.70 -41.46 -69.86
CA PHE A 388 57.37 -42.02 -71.19
C PHE A 388 58.17 -41.39 -72.34
N GLN A 389 58.91 -42.22 -73.06
CA GLN A 389 59.72 -41.85 -74.22
C GLN A 389 58.89 -41.80 -75.51
N ALA A 390 59.16 -40.77 -76.31
CA ALA A 390 58.79 -40.48 -77.71
C ALA A 390 58.14 -41.57 -78.59
N ASP A 391 57.15 -41.17 -79.42
CA ASP A 391 57.31 -41.25 -80.88
C ASP A 391 56.38 -40.32 -81.70
N THR A 392 56.74 -40.16 -82.98
CA THR A 392 56.53 -39.04 -83.91
C THR A 392 55.29 -39.10 -84.85
N LEU A 393 55.04 -37.98 -85.56
CA LEU A 393 54.21 -37.75 -86.80
C LEU A 393 52.70 -37.48 -86.58
N ASP A 394 51.97 -36.58 -87.26
CA ASP A 394 52.10 -35.77 -88.48
C ASP A 394 50.99 -34.68 -88.51
N GLY A 395 51.19 -33.57 -89.24
CA GLY A 395 50.10 -33.00 -90.06
C GLY A 395 49.29 -31.76 -89.62
N GLY A 396 49.86 -30.56 -89.77
CA GLY A 396 49.25 -29.55 -90.65
C GLY A 396 48.39 -28.37 -90.11
N LYS A 397 48.86 -27.17 -90.51
CA LYS A 397 48.11 -25.96 -90.97
C LYS A 397 47.80 -24.81 -89.97
N HIS A 398 48.64 -23.77 -90.09
CA HIS A 398 48.31 -22.35 -90.41
C HIS A 398 47.04 -21.73 -89.77
N TRP A 399 47.14 -20.63 -89.01
CA TRP A 399 47.36 -19.24 -89.48
C TRP A 399 47.87 -18.39 -88.28
N LYS A 400 49.06 -17.74 -88.32
CA LYS A 400 49.29 -16.33 -88.72
C LYS A 400 48.28 -15.33 -88.08
N THR A 401 48.62 -14.14 -87.55
CA THR A 401 49.69 -13.19 -87.85
C THR A 401 49.66 -12.04 -86.82
N GLU A 402 50.83 -11.47 -86.53
CA GLU A 402 51.12 -10.01 -86.37
C GLU A 402 50.56 -9.23 -85.15
N LYS A 403 51.26 -8.25 -84.53
CA LYS A 403 52.60 -7.66 -84.70
C LYS A 403 52.91 -6.81 -83.43
N THR A 404 54.05 -7.03 -82.73
CA THR A 404 55.34 -6.27 -82.78
C THR A 404 55.28 -4.82 -82.25
N VAL A 405 56.03 -4.47 -81.18
CA VAL A 405 57.35 -3.74 -81.21
C VAL A 405 57.16 -2.24 -80.83
N GLU A 406 57.99 -1.52 -80.06
CA GLU A 406 59.46 -1.50 -79.81
C GLU A 406 59.70 -0.99 -78.34
N ASN A 407 60.61 -1.54 -77.51
CA ASN A 407 62.04 -1.15 -77.35
C ASN A 407 62.28 0.39 -77.24
N LYS A 408 63.10 0.97 -76.35
CA LYS A 408 64.37 0.52 -75.75
C LYS A 408 64.84 1.53 -74.69
N ALA A 409 65.66 1.04 -73.75
CA ALA A 409 66.28 1.71 -72.60
C ALA A 409 67.11 2.98 -72.85
N GLN A 410 67.26 3.80 -71.79
CA GLN A 410 68.52 4.49 -71.47
C GLN A 410 68.61 4.89 -69.98
N VAL A 411 69.80 4.69 -69.39
CA VAL A 411 70.27 5.21 -68.08
C VAL A 411 71.49 6.09 -68.42
N PRO A 412 71.71 7.26 -67.77
CA PRO A 412 72.81 7.34 -66.80
C PRO A 412 72.67 8.38 -65.67
N GLY A 413 73.32 8.15 -64.51
CA GLY A 413 73.72 9.26 -63.63
C GLY A 413 74.03 8.94 -62.16
N PHE A 414 75.29 8.68 -61.83
CA PHE A 414 75.83 8.62 -60.46
C PHE A 414 75.75 9.96 -59.70
N GLY A 415 75.40 9.93 -58.41
CA GLY A 415 75.57 11.08 -57.49
C GLY A 415 75.49 10.67 -56.00
N SER A 416 76.57 10.88 -55.25
CA SER A 416 76.71 10.59 -53.81
C SER A 416 76.02 11.64 -52.90
N PRO A 417 75.86 11.39 -51.58
CA PRO A 417 74.64 11.80 -50.87
C PRO A 417 74.76 13.08 -50.03
N SER A 418 73.69 13.89 -49.98
CA SER A 418 73.50 14.84 -48.87
C SER A 418 72.03 15.13 -48.54
N LYS A 419 71.51 14.41 -47.54
CA LYS A 419 70.83 14.93 -46.35
C LYS A 419 70.20 13.76 -45.60
N THR A 420 70.87 13.38 -44.52
CA THR A 420 70.35 12.54 -43.43
C THR A 420 69.01 13.07 -42.92
N GLN A 421 67.91 12.60 -43.51
CA GLN A 421 66.62 12.63 -42.85
C GLN A 421 66.60 11.43 -41.90
N ALA A 422 66.87 11.70 -40.62
CA ALA A 422 66.72 10.70 -39.57
C ALA A 422 65.26 10.22 -39.57
N VAL A 423 65.03 8.99 -40.03
CA VAL A 423 63.71 8.35 -39.99
C VAL A 423 63.45 7.99 -38.53
N ASN A 424 62.68 8.83 -37.83
CA ASN A 424 62.27 8.57 -36.46
C ASN A 424 61.29 7.39 -36.46
N LEU A 425 61.82 6.18 -36.30
CA LEU A 425 61.13 4.89 -36.40
C LEU A 425 60.23 4.56 -35.20
N LEU A 426 60.12 5.45 -34.20
CA LEU A 426 59.57 5.14 -32.87
C LEU A 426 58.26 5.85 -32.50
N ASP A 427 57.81 6.85 -33.26
CA ASP A 427 56.60 7.63 -32.95
C ASP A 427 55.65 7.77 -34.17
N THR A 428 55.31 6.63 -34.78
CA THR A 428 54.13 6.56 -35.66
C THR A 428 53.07 5.69 -34.99
N ALA A 429 52.08 6.33 -34.36
CA ALA A 429 50.83 5.67 -34.02
C ALA A 429 50.30 4.96 -35.28
N VAL A 430 50.16 3.63 -35.21
CA VAL A 430 49.77 2.79 -36.36
C VAL A 430 48.50 3.36 -37.00
N PRO A 431 48.44 3.55 -38.33
CA PRO A 431 47.32 4.25 -38.95
C PRO A 431 45.99 3.53 -38.70
N ILE A 432 45.04 4.26 -38.13
CA ILE A 432 43.68 3.82 -37.78
C ILE A 432 42.88 3.28 -39.00
N SER A 433 43.37 3.46 -40.22
CA SER A 433 42.73 3.01 -41.48
C SER A 433 43.38 1.80 -42.17
N ARG A 434 44.10 0.93 -41.44
CA ARG A 434 44.63 -0.32 -42.01
C ARG A 434 43.47 -1.31 -42.22
N LYS A 435 43.13 -1.60 -43.49
CA LYS A 435 42.25 -2.75 -43.81
C LYS A 435 42.88 -4.02 -43.23
N LEU A 436 42.09 -4.73 -42.43
CA LEU A 436 42.48 -5.96 -41.75
C LEU A 436 42.91 -7.03 -42.77
N SER A 437 43.95 -7.80 -42.45
CA SER A 437 44.28 -8.98 -43.25
C SER A 437 43.19 -10.05 -43.10
N ALA A 438 42.95 -10.83 -44.15
CA ALA A 438 42.00 -11.95 -44.11
C ALA A 438 42.36 -13.04 -43.07
N LYS A 439 43.61 -13.08 -42.59
CA LYS A 439 43.99 -13.89 -41.41
C LYS A 439 43.50 -13.20 -40.12
N GLU A 440 43.82 -11.92 -39.96
CA GLU A 440 43.48 -11.09 -38.78
C GLU A 440 41.96 -10.99 -38.55
N GLN A 441 41.15 -10.92 -39.61
CA GLN A 441 39.69 -10.95 -39.52
C GLN A 441 39.18 -12.29 -38.97
N ARG A 442 39.66 -13.41 -39.52
CA ARG A 442 39.30 -14.76 -39.03
C ARG A 442 39.71 -14.97 -37.58
N ASP A 443 40.91 -14.53 -37.22
CA ASP A 443 41.42 -14.64 -35.84
C ASP A 443 40.53 -13.86 -34.85
N CYS A 444 40.01 -12.68 -35.24
CA CYS A 444 39.02 -11.93 -34.45
C CYS A 444 37.67 -12.61 -34.36
N GLU A 445 37.10 -13.07 -35.49
CA GLU A 445 35.81 -13.76 -35.52
C GLU A 445 35.79 -15.00 -34.62
N ILE A 446 36.90 -15.75 -34.58
CA ILE A 446 37.08 -16.89 -33.67
C ILE A 446 37.01 -16.42 -32.21
N ILE A 447 37.81 -15.42 -31.82
CA ILE A 447 37.77 -14.91 -30.43
C ILE A 447 36.39 -14.36 -30.08
N GLN A 448 35.74 -13.60 -30.95
CA GLN A 448 34.38 -13.07 -30.69
C GLN A 448 33.37 -14.20 -30.44
N ARG A 449 33.40 -15.28 -31.21
CA ARG A 449 32.53 -16.44 -30.99
C ARG A 449 32.83 -17.15 -29.67
N LEU A 450 34.10 -17.33 -29.32
CA LEU A 450 34.50 -17.93 -28.03
C LEU A 450 34.09 -17.05 -26.84
N ILE A 451 34.32 -15.73 -26.90
CA ILE A 451 33.89 -14.78 -25.85
C ILE A 451 32.38 -14.84 -25.70
N ASN A 452 31.62 -14.75 -26.81
CA ASN A 452 30.15 -14.78 -26.76
C ASN A 452 29.65 -16.07 -26.11
N SER A 453 30.10 -17.24 -26.59
CA SER A 453 29.70 -18.53 -26.03
C SER A 453 30.01 -18.66 -24.54
N TYR A 454 31.26 -18.40 -24.12
CA TYR A 454 31.64 -18.56 -22.71
C TYR A 454 30.94 -17.54 -21.79
N PHE A 455 30.85 -16.27 -22.23
CA PHE A 455 30.17 -15.23 -21.47
C PHE A 455 28.68 -15.56 -21.26
N LEU A 456 28.00 -16.10 -22.27
CA LEU A 456 26.58 -16.49 -22.14
C LEU A 456 26.37 -17.61 -21.11
N ILE A 457 27.29 -18.58 -21.03
CA ILE A 457 27.29 -19.65 -20.02
C ILE A 457 27.45 -19.03 -18.61
N VAL A 458 28.47 -18.19 -18.40
CA VAL A 458 28.73 -17.54 -17.11
C VAL A 458 27.56 -16.62 -16.71
N ARG A 459 27.00 -15.86 -17.65
CA ARG A 459 25.81 -15.02 -17.42
C ARG A 459 24.62 -15.85 -16.94
N LYS A 460 24.40 -17.04 -17.49
CA LYS A 460 23.35 -17.97 -17.07
C LYS A 460 23.60 -18.54 -15.67
N SER A 461 24.85 -18.89 -15.35
CA SER A 461 25.30 -19.30 -14.01
C SER A 461 25.04 -18.19 -12.98
N ILE A 462 25.40 -16.94 -13.29
CA ILE A 462 25.20 -15.78 -12.40
C ILE A 462 23.71 -15.44 -12.22
N GLN A 463 22.90 -15.58 -13.28
CA GLN A 463 21.45 -15.35 -13.21
C GLN A 463 20.74 -16.30 -12.22
N ASP A 464 21.28 -17.50 -12.00
CA ASP A 464 20.75 -18.49 -11.05
C ASP A 464 21.43 -18.41 -9.66
N SER A 465 22.75 -18.21 -9.61
CA SER A 465 23.50 -18.21 -8.35
C SER A 465 23.26 -16.98 -7.48
N VAL A 466 23.11 -15.78 -8.06
CA VAL A 466 22.92 -14.54 -7.28
C VAL A 466 21.58 -14.54 -6.53
N PRO A 467 20.42 -14.86 -7.13
CA PRO A 467 19.16 -15.00 -6.39
C PRO A 467 19.25 -16.01 -5.24
N LYS A 468 19.91 -17.16 -5.45
CA LYS A 468 20.09 -18.18 -4.41
C LYS A 468 20.93 -17.66 -3.24
N THR A 469 22.01 -16.94 -3.53
CA THR A 469 22.86 -16.28 -2.52
C THR A 469 22.08 -15.26 -1.70
N VAL A 470 21.32 -14.38 -2.35
CA VAL A 470 20.49 -13.38 -1.67
C VAL A 470 19.41 -14.07 -0.80
N MET A 471 18.74 -15.08 -1.33
CA MET A 471 17.75 -15.85 -0.57
C MET A 471 18.38 -16.51 0.66
N HIS A 472 19.55 -17.15 0.53
CA HIS A 472 20.19 -17.84 1.64
C HIS A 472 20.77 -16.88 2.70
N PHE A 473 21.62 -15.93 2.29
CA PHE A 473 22.39 -15.10 3.23
C PHE A 473 21.62 -13.90 3.81
N LEU A 474 20.55 -13.44 3.14
CA LEU A 474 19.74 -12.29 3.55
C LEU A 474 18.32 -12.72 3.92
N VAL A 475 17.52 -13.21 2.96
CA VAL A 475 16.06 -13.42 3.17
C VAL A 475 15.79 -14.51 4.21
N ASN A 476 16.31 -15.71 4.00
CA ASN A 476 16.11 -16.87 4.89
C ASN A 476 16.78 -16.65 6.25
N PHE A 477 18.00 -16.10 6.26
CA PHE A 477 18.69 -15.75 7.50
C PHE A 477 17.83 -14.82 8.37
N VAL A 478 17.30 -13.73 7.80
CA VAL A 478 16.42 -12.80 8.52
C VAL A 478 15.15 -13.52 8.97
N LYS A 479 14.50 -14.28 8.11
CA LYS A 479 13.29 -15.05 8.43
C LYS A 479 13.46 -15.98 9.64
N GLU A 480 14.58 -16.70 9.71
CA GLU A 480 14.88 -17.67 10.78
C GLU A 480 15.33 -16.99 12.10
N HIS A 481 16.00 -15.83 12.01
CA HIS A 481 16.63 -15.16 13.17
C HIS A 481 15.88 -13.91 13.65
N LEU A 482 14.83 -13.47 12.95
CA LEU A 482 14.09 -12.25 13.29
C LEU A 482 13.47 -12.32 14.69
N GLN A 483 12.79 -13.43 15.01
CA GLN A 483 12.11 -13.59 16.29
C GLN A 483 13.13 -13.63 17.45
N SER A 484 14.23 -14.37 17.30
CA SER A 484 15.27 -14.48 18.32
C SER A 484 16.01 -13.16 18.55
N GLU A 485 16.31 -12.38 17.51
CA GLU A 485 16.91 -11.04 17.66
C GLU A 485 15.93 -10.02 18.27
N LEU A 486 14.66 -10.00 17.84
CA LEU A 486 13.65 -9.12 18.47
C LEU A 486 13.49 -9.43 19.96
N VAL A 487 13.39 -10.71 20.33
CA VAL A 487 13.32 -11.11 21.75
C VAL A 487 14.62 -10.75 22.47
N GLY A 488 15.79 -11.09 21.93
CA GLY A 488 17.09 -10.82 22.57
C GLY A 488 17.39 -9.33 22.80
N GLN A 489 16.90 -8.44 21.93
CA GLN A 489 17.09 -7.00 22.08
C GLN A 489 16.02 -6.33 22.96
N LEU A 490 14.75 -6.70 22.81
CA LEU A 490 13.60 -6.01 23.42
C LEU A 490 13.16 -6.62 24.76
N TYR A 491 13.38 -7.92 24.99
CA TYR A 491 13.00 -8.61 26.22
C TYR A 491 14.03 -8.40 27.35
N LYS A 492 14.18 -7.14 27.79
CA LYS A 492 15.06 -6.75 28.91
C LYS A 492 14.22 -6.11 30.02
N GLN A 493 14.40 -6.57 31.26
CA GLN A 493 13.54 -6.18 32.40
C GLN A 493 13.44 -4.66 32.61
N GLY A 494 14.51 -3.89 32.36
CA GLY A 494 14.47 -2.42 32.44
C GLY A 494 13.71 -1.71 31.29
N LEU A 495 13.62 -2.33 30.11
CA LEU A 495 12.98 -1.73 28.94
C LEU A 495 11.47 -2.00 28.85
N LEU A 496 10.96 -3.04 29.52
CA LEU A 496 9.55 -3.46 29.42
C LEU A 496 8.56 -2.32 29.75
N GLN A 497 8.83 -1.55 30.79
CA GLN A 497 7.98 -0.44 31.22
C GLN A 497 8.12 0.80 30.31
N GLU A 498 9.28 0.99 29.68
CA GLU A 498 9.52 2.13 28.78
C GLU A 498 8.96 1.90 27.37
N LEU A 499 8.99 0.66 26.88
CA LEU A 499 8.53 0.27 25.55
C LEU A 499 7.00 0.17 25.46
N LEU A 500 6.34 -0.33 26.52
CA LEU A 500 4.89 -0.52 26.57
C LEU A 500 4.12 0.70 27.09
N ILE A 501 4.67 1.91 26.92
CA ILE A 501 3.95 3.15 27.20
C ILE A 501 2.89 3.35 26.10
N GLU A 502 1.64 3.48 26.53
CA GLU A 502 0.51 3.75 25.63
C GLU A 502 0.58 5.17 25.05
N SER A 503 0.17 5.34 23.79
CA SER A 503 -0.12 6.66 23.25
C SER A 503 -1.15 7.39 24.11
N GLN A 504 -0.89 8.65 24.45
CA GLN A 504 -1.77 9.48 25.28
C GLN A 504 -3.17 9.63 24.67
N GLU A 505 -3.25 9.73 23.34
CA GLU A 505 -4.52 9.82 22.60
C GLU A 505 -5.32 8.51 22.71
N THR A 506 -4.68 7.37 22.49
CA THR A 506 -5.32 6.04 22.62
C THR A 506 -5.78 5.78 24.05
N ALA A 507 -4.98 6.15 25.05
CA ALA A 507 -5.32 6.02 26.46
C ALA A 507 -6.54 6.89 26.83
N GLN A 508 -6.59 8.15 26.38
CA GLN A 508 -7.73 9.05 26.60
C GLN A 508 -9.00 8.50 25.94
N GLN A 509 -8.96 8.16 24.65
CA GLN A 509 -10.10 7.59 23.93
C GLN A 509 -10.60 6.30 24.60
N ARG A 510 -9.69 5.43 25.07
CA ARG A 510 -10.07 4.21 25.81
C ARG A 510 -10.78 4.53 27.13
N THR A 511 -10.28 5.50 27.90
CA THR A 511 -10.92 5.91 29.16
C THR A 511 -12.31 6.50 28.92
N GLU A 512 -12.49 7.35 27.90
CA GLU A 512 -13.80 7.91 27.54
C GLU A 512 -14.79 6.81 27.12
N VAL A 513 -14.37 5.88 26.25
CA VAL A 513 -15.19 4.75 25.81
C VAL A 513 -15.54 3.82 26.97
N ALA A 514 -14.62 3.57 27.91
CA ALA A 514 -14.87 2.78 29.11
C ALA A 514 -15.88 3.45 30.05
N GLN A 515 -15.75 4.76 30.30
CA GLN A 515 -16.70 5.52 31.11
C GLN A 515 -18.11 5.53 30.50
N MET A 516 -18.21 5.76 29.18
CA MET A 516 -19.48 5.69 28.46
C MET A 516 -20.10 4.29 28.50
N LEU A 517 -19.29 3.23 28.37
CA LEU A 517 -19.76 1.84 28.49
C LEU A 517 -20.28 1.54 29.91
N GLU A 518 -19.61 2.04 30.95
CA GLU A 518 -20.06 1.89 32.34
C GLU A 518 -21.38 2.63 32.59
N ALA A 519 -21.51 3.88 32.09
CA ALA A 519 -22.75 4.65 32.15
C ALA A 519 -23.91 3.94 31.43
N LEU A 520 -23.67 3.36 30.25
CA LEU A 520 -24.68 2.59 29.52
C LEU A 520 -25.07 1.28 30.23
N LYS A 521 -24.11 0.59 30.87
CA LYS A 521 -24.41 -0.59 31.71
C LYS A 521 -25.26 -0.22 32.92
N LYS A 522 -24.94 0.88 33.62
CA LYS A 522 -25.77 1.43 34.71
C LYS A 522 -27.18 1.75 34.21
N ALA A 523 -27.31 2.43 33.06
CA ALA A 523 -28.62 2.73 32.47
C ALA A 523 -29.43 1.46 32.14
N ASN A 524 -28.80 0.42 31.59
CA ASN A 524 -29.47 -0.85 31.28
C ASN A 524 -29.97 -1.60 32.55
N ASN A 525 -29.22 -1.51 33.65
CA ASN A 525 -29.64 -2.06 34.95
C ASN A 525 -30.86 -1.29 35.49
N ILE A 526 -30.80 0.05 35.52
CA ILE A 526 -31.93 0.91 35.95
C ILE A 526 -33.19 0.63 35.10
N ILE A 527 -33.06 0.50 33.78
CA ILE A 527 -34.19 0.17 32.89
C ILE A 527 -34.77 -1.21 33.20
N SER A 528 -33.95 -2.18 33.61
CA SER A 528 -34.41 -3.51 33.98
C SER A 528 -35.12 -3.52 35.34
N GLU A 529 -34.63 -2.78 36.33
CA GLU A 529 -35.30 -2.56 37.63
C GLU A 529 -36.68 -1.90 37.44
N ILE A 530 -36.79 -0.88 36.59
CA ILE A 530 -38.09 -0.24 36.30
C ILE A 530 -39.11 -1.25 35.77
N ARG A 531 -38.68 -2.23 34.96
CA ARG A 531 -39.58 -3.28 34.43
C ARG A 531 -40.24 -4.11 35.54
N GLU A 532 -39.55 -4.34 36.66
CA GLU A 532 -40.05 -5.09 37.80
C GLU A 532 -41.00 -4.25 38.67
N THR A 533 -40.84 -2.92 38.69
CA THR A 533 -41.71 -2.01 39.46
C THR A 533 -43.10 -1.73 38.85
N HIS A 534 -43.42 -2.29 37.67
CA HIS A 534 -44.70 -2.06 36.97
C HIS A 534 -45.91 -2.87 37.50
N LEU A 535 -45.90 -3.24 38.78
CA LEU A 535 -47.09 -3.63 39.55
C LEU A 535 -47.86 -2.38 40.02
N TRP A 536 -48.59 -1.73 39.09
CA TRP A 536 -49.57 -0.66 39.37
C TRP A 536 -50.82 -0.81 38.51
#